data_AF-A0A914PC35-F1
#
_entry.id   AF-A0A914PC35-F1
#
_cell.length_a   1.000
_cell.length_b   1.000
_cell.length_c   1.000
_cell.angle_alpha   90.00
_cell.angle_beta   90.00
_cell.angle_gamma   90.00
#
_symmetry.space_group_name_H-M   'P 1'
#
loop_
_entity.id
_entity.type
_entity.pdbx_description
1 polymer ?
#
loop_
_entity_poly.entity_id
_entity_poly.type
_entity_poly.pdbx_seq_one_letter_code
_entity_poly.pdbx_strand_id
1 'polypeptide(L)'
;MFESGAIENKMIIKEEDFSVEVVDAAFNIYYNLNFPQNFAFENMLSAYKFADKYDIKFIINHLEEYLIKNISTSNVCQLEKFSTDFNVTELHQSCVDFLIKCLQENIPILGADSLEKDFVFSLFLKTLSPVVETDTNV
;
A
#
# COMPACT_ATOMS: atom_id res chain seq x y z
N MET A 1 -3.18 -3.55 -28.70
CA MET A 1 -3.18 -3.24 -30.16
C MET A 1 -4.44 -2.43 -30.41
N PHE A 2 -4.31 -1.11 -30.57
CA PHE A 2 -5.46 -0.25 -30.89
C PHE A 2 -5.51 -0.11 -32.41
N GLU A 3 -6.65 -0.45 -33.01
CA GLU A 3 -6.84 -0.35 -34.45
C GLU A 3 -6.83 1.11 -34.88
N SER A 4 -5.90 1.44 -35.77
CA SER A 4 -5.72 2.75 -36.35
C SER A 4 -6.72 2.94 -37.49
N GLY A 5 -7.71 3.81 -37.25
CA GLY A 5 -8.61 4.35 -38.26
C GLY A 5 -8.85 5.82 -37.95
N ALA A 6 -8.38 6.69 -38.84
CA ALA A 6 -8.33 8.14 -38.67
C ALA A 6 -9.70 8.76 -38.35
N ILE A 7 -9.86 9.25 -37.12
CA ILE A 7 -10.73 10.35 -36.69
C ILE A 7 -10.02 10.96 -35.47
N GLU A 8 -9.95 12.29 -35.34
CA GLU A 8 -9.71 12.92 -34.03
C GLU A 8 -10.88 12.57 -33.09
N ASN A 9 -10.92 11.34 -32.62
CA ASN A 9 -11.87 10.89 -31.63
C ASN A 9 -11.42 11.46 -30.31
N LYS A 10 -11.94 12.65 -29.99
CA LYS A 10 -11.87 13.22 -28.65
C LYS A 10 -12.73 12.36 -27.73
N MET A 11 -12.17 11.23 -27.29
CA MET A 11 -12.80 10.36 -26.31
C MET A 11 -12.66 11.01 -24.94
N ILE A 12 -13.77 11.53 -24.43
CA ILE A 12 -13.85 12.07 -23.07
C ILE A 12 -14.28 10.93 -22.15
N ILE A 13 -13.37 10.48 -21.30
CA ILE A 13 -13.65 9.51 -20.24
C ILE A 13 -13.92 10.31 -18.97
N LYS A 14 -15.06 10.07 -18.32
CA LYS A 14 -15.34 10.62 -16.99
C LYS A 14 -14.85 9.63 -15.94
N GLU A 15 -14.06 10.10 -15.00
CA GLU A 15 -13.65 9.36 -13.81
C GLU A 15 -14.13 10.14 -12.58
N GLU A 16 -14.87 9.46 -11.71
CA GLU A 16 -15.51 10.05 -10.53
C GLU A 16 -15.01 9.39 -9.23
N ASP A 17 -14.37 8.21 -9.32
CA ASP A 17 -13.89 7.45 -8.17
C ASP A 17 -12.54 7.95 -7.64
N PHE A 18 -11.83 8.75 -8.42
CA PHE A 18 -10.49 9.23 -8.09
C PHE A 18 -10.39 10.75 -8.23
N SER A 19 -9.65 11.36 -7.32
CA SER A 19 -9.34 12.78 -7.42
C SER A 19 -8.39 13.05 -8.59
N VAL A 20 -8.40 14.28 -9.09
CA VAL A 20 -7.52 14.70 -10.18
C VAL A 20 -6.05 14.47 -9.81
N GLU A 21 -5.68 14.69 -8.55
CA GLU A 21 -4.31 14.50 -8.05
C GLU A 21 -3.86 13.03 -8.13
N VAL A 22 -4.76 12.08 -7.87
CA VAL A 22 -4.46 10.64 -7.97
C VAL A 22 -4.25 10.24 -9.42
N VAL A 23 -5.10 10.72 -10.32
CA VAL A 23 -5.01 10.47 -11.76
C VAL A 23 -3.72 11.07 -12.33
N ASP A 24 -3.44 12.33 -12.01
CA ASP A 24 -2.21 13.02 -12.43
C ASP A 24 -0.96 12.32 -11.91
N ALA A 25 -0.97 11.85 -10.67
CA ALA A 25 0.15 11.10 -10.11
C ALA A 25 0.36 9.76 -10.81
N ALA A 26 -0.71 9.03 -11.10
CA ALA A 26 -0.63 7.77 -11.86
C ALA A 26 0.01 8.01 -13.25
N PHE A 27 -0.41 9.07 -13.95
CA PHE A 27 0.21 9.44 -15.22
C PHE A 27 1.67 9.88 -15.07
N ASN A 28 2.00 10.64 -14.01
CA ASN A 28 3.38 11.05 -13.76
C ASN A 28 4.29 9.84 -13.51
N ILE A 29 3.82 8.86 -12.74
CA ILE A 29 4.52 7.57 -12.53
C ILE A 29 4.68 6.84 -13.85
N TYR A 30 3.62 6.76 -14.65
CA TYR A 30 3.62 6.04 -15.93
C TYR A 30 4.63 6.62 -16.93
N TYR A 31 4.65 7.94 -17.10
CA TYR A 31 5.48 8.59 -18.11
C TYR A 31 6.90 8.92 -17.63
N ASN A 32 7.06 9.29 -16.36
CA ASN A 32 8.31 9.84 -15.85
C ASN A 32 9.00 8.94 -14.82
N LEU A 33 8.39 7.80 -14.42
CA LEU A 33 8.90 6.92 -13.37
C LEU A 33 9.17 7.65 -12.05
N ASN A 34 8.47 8.76 -11.83
CA ASN A 34 8.71 9.66 -10.71
C ASN A 34 7.44 9.82 -9.89
N PHE A 35 7.61 9.68 -8.58
CA PHE A 35 6.60 10.07 -7.60
C PHE A 35 6.54 11.59 -7.52
N PRO A 36 5.33 12.20 -7.53
CA PRO A 36 5.20 13.63 -7.29
C PRO A 36 5.84 14.04 -5.95
N GLN A 37 6.40 15.25 -5.88
CA GLN A 37 6.87 15.77 -4.60
C GLN A 37 5.69 15.95 -3.64
N ASN A 38 5.89 15.62 -2.35
CA ASN A 38 4.84 15.63 -1.32
C ASN A 38 3.64 14.71 -1.62
N PHE A 39 3.85 13.67 -2.41
CA PHE A 39 2.80 12.70 -2.67
C PHE A 39 2.47 11.93 -1.38
N ALA A 40 1.32 12.24 -0.81
CA ALA A 40 0.88 11.65 0.45
C ALA A 40 0.72 10.13 0.31
N PHE A 41 0.99 9.41 1.39
CA PHE A 41 0.88 7.95 1.43
C PHE A 41 -0.50 7.45 0.99
N GLU A 42 -1.58 8.09 1.44
CA GLU A 42 -2.97 7.76 1.02
C GLU A 42 -3.18 7.92 -0.49
N ASN A 43 -2.54 8.91 -1.10
CA ASN A 43 -2.63 9.11 -2.54
C ASN A 43 -1.86 8.02 -3.30
N MET A 44 -0.81 7.43 -2.73
CA MET A 44 -0.14 6.26 -3.31
C MET A 44 -1.05 5.05 -3.32
N LEU A 45 -1.73 4.77 -2.21
CA LEU A 45 -2.70 3.67 -2.15
C LEU A 45 -3.87 3.91 -3.11
N SER A 46 -4.31 5.16 -3.27
CA SER A 46 -5.35 5.54 -4.23
C SER A 46 -4.87 5.40 -5.69
N ALA A 47 -3.62 5.76 -5.98
CA ALA A 47 -3.01 5.57 -7.30
C ALA A 47 -2.83 4.08 -7.63
N TYR A 48 -2.57 3.24 -6.63
CA TYR A 48 -2.57 1.79 -6.80
C TYR A 48 -3.96 1.30 -7.19
N LYS A 49 -5.00 1.69 -6.44
CA LYS A 49 -6.39 1.33 -6.76
C LYS A 49 -6.81 1.77 -8.15
N PHE A 50 -6.38 2.95 -8.57
CA PHE A 50 -6.58 3.44 -9.93
C PHE A 50 -5.90 2.52 -10.94
N ALA A 51 -4.62 2.21 -10.75
CA ALA A 51 -3.87 1.34 -11.65
C ALA A 51 -4.44 -0.08 -11.71
N ASP A 52 -4.89 -0.64 -10.59
CA ASP A 52 -5.56 -1.93 -10.50
C ASP A 52 -6.90 -1.94 -11.25
N LYS A 53 -7.76 -0.93 -11.03
CA LYS A 53 -9.05 -0.78 -11.74
C LYS A 53 -8.88 -0.77 -13.27
N TYR A 54 -7.79 -0.17 -13.75
CA TYR A 54 -7.51 -0.02 -15.18
C TYR A 54 -6.48 -1.02 -15.73
N ASP A 55 -6.07 -2.03 -14.95
CA ASP A 55 -5.06 -3.05 -15.30
C ASP A 55 -3.74 -2.46 -15.84
N ILE A 56 -3.28 -1.34 -15.24
CA ILE A 56 -2.04 -0.67 -15.60
C ILE A 56 -0.88 -1.27 -14.80
N LYS A 57 -0.52 -2.51 -15.14
CA LYS A 57 0.48 -3.34 -14.42
C LYS A 57 1.82 -2.66 -14.15
N PHE A 58 2.25 -1.79 -15.05
CA PHE A 58 3.50 -1.05 -14.86
C PHE A 58 3.45 -0.13 -13.62
N ILE A 59 2.34 0.59 -13.44
CA ILE A 59 2.16 1.46 -12.27
C ILE A 59 2.01 0.60 -11.02
N ILE A 60 1.24 -0.49 -11.10
CA ILE A 60 1.07 -1.44 -10.00
C ILE A 60 2.43 -1.91 -9.49
N ASN A 61 3.25 -2.53 -10.35
CA ASN A 61 4.55 -3.05 -9.96
C ASN A 61 5.47 -1.96 -9.39
N HIS A 62 5.47 -0.78 -10.00
CA HIS A 62 6.30 0.34 -9.53
C HIS A 62 5.87 0.84 -8.15
N LEU A 63 4.55 0.89 -7.90
CA LEU A 63 4.00 1.23 -6.59
C LEU A 63 4.31 0.14 -5.55
N GLU A 64 4.19 -1.14 -5.88
CA GLU A 64 4.50 -2.24 -4.95
C GLU A 64 5.95 -2.18 -4.49
N GLU A 65 6.90 -2.06 -5.43
CA GLU A 65 8.31 -1.92 -5.11
C GLU A 65 8.57 -0.72 -4.19
N TYR A 66 7.90 0.40 -4.45
CA TYR A 66 8.04 1.59 -3.63
C TYR A 66 7.46 1.38 -2.23
N LEU A 67 6.26 0.81 -2.11
CA LEU A 67 5.60 0.56 -0.83
C LEU A 67 6.42 -0.40 0.03
N ILE A 68 6.96 -1.48 -0.57
CA ILE A 68 7.84 -2.44 0.11
C ILE A 68 9.10 -1.76 0.64
N LYS A 69 9.77 -0.94 -0.19
CA LYS A 69 11.00 -0.21 0.20
C LYS A 69 10.78 0.81 1.31
N ASN A 70 9.55 1.29 1.48
CA ASN A 70 9.20 2.36 2.42
C ASN A 70 8.30 1.88 3.58
N ILE A 71 8.29 0.58 3.88
CA ILE A 71 7.66 0.06 5.10
C ILE A 71 8.35 0.68 6.32
N SER A 72 7.54 1.14 7.28
CA SER A 72 7.96 1.77 8.52
C SER A 72 6.97 1.50 9.64
N THR A 73 7.35 1.80 10.88
CA THR A 73 6.47 1.62 12.05
C THR A 73 5.20 2.47 12.00
N SER A 74 5.19 3.58 11.23
CA SER A 74 4.01 4.44 11.11
C SER A 74 3.01 3.98 10.06
N ASN A 75 3.40 3.13 9.10
CA ASN A 75 2.55 2.74 7.97
C ASN A 75 2.33 1.22 7.85
N VAL A 76 3.11 0.38 8.55
CA VAL A 76 3.08 -1.09 8.36
C VAL A 76 1.71 -1.72 8.60
N CYS A 77 0.94 -1.26 9.59
CA CYS A 77 -0.41 -1.79 9.82
C CYS A 77 -1.37 -1.47 8.68
N GLN A 78 -1.25 -0.29 8.10
CA GLN A 78 -2.08 0.12 6.98
C GLN A 78 -1.66 -0.59 5.69
N LEU A 79 -0.36 -0.75 5.46
CA LEU A 79 0.18 -1.53 4.34
C LEU A 79 -0.20 -3.00 4.42
N GLU A 80 -0.19 -3.60 5.60
CA GLU A 80 -0.60 -5.00 5.75
C GLU A 80 -2.07 -5.18 5.41
N LYS A 81 -2.96 -4.37 5.98
CA LYS A 81 -4.38 -4.40 5.65
C LYS A 81 -4.59 -4.22 4.15
N PHE A 82 -3.92 -3.23 3.57
CA PHE A 82 -3.97 -2.98 2.13
C PHE A 82 -3.51 -4.20 1.33
N SER A 83 -2.40 -4.83 1.71
CA SER A 83 -1.87 -6.00 1.02
C SER A 83 -2.83 -7.20 1.09
N THR A 84 -3.56 -7.35 2.18
CA THR A 84 -4.59 -8.39 2.33
C THR A 84 -5.81 -8.07 1.48
N ASP A 85 -6.29 -6.82 1.50
CA ASP A 85 -7.46 -6.38 0.73
C ASP A 85 -7.24 -6.50 -0.80
N PHE A 86 -6.01 -6.26 -1.26
CA PHE A 86 -5.62 -6.27 -2.69
C PHE A 86 -4.82 -7.52 -3.10
N ASN A 87 -4.70 -8.52 -2.22
CA ASN A 87 -3.93 -9.77 -2.43
C ASN A 87 -2.47 -9.55 -2.91
N VAL A 88 -1.83 -8.49 -2.43
CA VAL A 88 -0.43 -8.15 -2.76
C VAL A 88 0.52 -8.98 -1.91
N THR A 89 0.78 -10.21 -2.34
CA THR A 89 1.48 -11.24 -1.54
C THR A 89 2.89 -10.80 -1.10
N GLU A 90 3.65 -10.15 -1.98
CA GLU A 90 5.02 -9.72 -1.65
C GLU A 90 5.03 -8.58 -0.61
N LEU A 91 4.08 -7.63 -0.72
CA LEU A 91 3.90 -6.57 0.25
C LEU A 91 3.46 -7.13 1.61
N HIS A 92 2.54 -8.09 1.62
CA HIS A 92 2.11 -8.77 2.84
C HIS A 92 3.29 -9.42 3.56
N GLN A 93 4.07 -10.22 2.84
CA GLN A 93 5.24 -10.90 3.41
C GLN A 93 6.27 -9.89 3.95
N SER A 94 6.50 -8.80 3.22
CA SER A 94 7.42 -7.74 3.63
C SER A 94 6.95 -7.01 4.89
N CYS A 95 5.63 -6.77 5.05
CA CYS A 95 5.06 -6.19 6.26
C CYS A 95 5.27 -7.12 7.47
N VAL A 96 4.98 -8.42 7.29
CA VAL A 96 5.17 -9.43 8.34
C VAL A 96 6.63 -9.52 8.76
N ASP A 97 7.56 -9.56 7.81
CA ASP A 97 8.99 -9.64 8.10
C ASP A 97 9.51 -8.38 8.82
N PHE A 98 9.02 -7.20 8.44
CA PHE A 98 9.32 -5.95 9.14
C PHE A 98 8.87 -6.00 10.62
N LEU A 99 7.67 -6.51 10.87
CA LEU A 99 7.11 -6.60 12.23
C LEU A 99 7.86 -7.60 13.11
N ILE A 100 8.23 -8.76 12.55
CA ILE A 100 9.07 -9.74 13.25
C ILE A 100 10.39 -9.11 13.65
N LYS A 101 11.03 -8.37 12.73
CA LYS A 101 12.28 -7.65 13.02
C LYS A 101 12.11 -6.65 14.16
N CYS A 102 11.06 -5.81 14.10
CA CYS A 102 10.78 -4.86 15.18
C CYS A 102 10.58 -5.55 16.54
N LEU A 103 9.93 -6.71 16.58
CA LEU A 103 9.73 -7.44 17.84
C LEU A 103 11.02 -8.08 18.37
N GLN A 104 11.86 -8.63 17.50
CA GLN A 104 13.18 -9.15 17.88
C GLN A 104 14.08 -8.06 18.48
N GLU A 105 14.02 -6.84 17.94
CA GLU A 105 14.76 -5.68 18.45
C GLU A 105 14.26 -5.22 19.83
N ASN A 106 12.96 -5.38 20.13
CA ASN A 106 12.35 -4.91 21.37
C ASN A 106 12.20 -6.00 22.46
N ILE A 107 12.26 -7.27 22.11
CA ILE A 107 12.14 -8.41 23.04
C ILE A 107 13.29 -9.39 22.76
N PRO A 108 14.48 -9.20 23.39
CA PRO A 108 15.67 -10.00 23.11
C PRO A 108 15.58 -11.48 23.56
N ILE A 109 14.44 -11.92 24.11
CA ILE A 109 14.26 -13.26 24.71
C ILE A 109 13.57 -14.24 23.74
N LEU A 110 13.00 -13.76 22.63
CA LEU A 110 12.31 -14.61 21.67
C LEU A 110 13.30 -15.08 20.60
N GLY A 111 13.81 -16.30 20.76
CA GLY A 111 14.62 -16.96 19.74
C GLY A 111 13.86 -17.06 18.42
N ALA A 112 14.53 -16.68 17.32
CA ALA A 112 13.97 -16.57 15.97
C ALA A 112 13.30 -17.86 15.46
N ASP A 113 13.59 -19.01 16.07
CA ASP A 113 13.20 -20.33 15.60
C ASP A 113 11.86 -20.84 16.19
N SER A 114 11.25 -20.14 17.16
CA SER A 114 10.12 -20.67 17.94
C SER A 114 8.78 -19.95 17.75
N LEU A 115 8.73 -18.93 16.89
CA LEU A 115 7.54 -18.11 16.72
C LEU A 115 6.98 -18.23 15.31
N GLU A 116 5.82 -18.85 15.19
CA GLU A 116 5.03 -18.78 13.96
C GLU A 116 4.75 -17.31 13.62
N LYS A 117 5.02 -16.91 12.38
CA LYS A 117 4.87 -15.53 11.90
C LYS A 117 3.47 -14.98 12.21
N ASP A 118 2.45 -15.84 12.13
CA ASP A 118 1.05 -15.53 12.44
C ASP A 118 0.83 -15.22 13.92
N PHE A 119 1.52 -15.93 14.82
CA PHE A 119 1.44 -15.68 16.25
C PHE A 119 2.07 -14.34 16.61
N VAL A 120 3.23 -14.02 16.04
CA VAL A 120 3.94 -12.74 16.21
C VAL A 120 3.10 -11.58 15.74
N PHE A 121 2.49 -11.72 14.57
CA PHE A 121 1.59 -10.72 14.00
C PHE A 121 0.34 -10.53 14.87
N SER A 122 -0.28 -11.63 15.33
CA SER A 122 -1.42 -11.56 16.25
C SER A 122 -1.07 -10.93 17.60
N LEU A 123 0.14 -11.17 18.10
CA LEU A 123 0.64 -10.60 19.34
C LEU A 123 0.91 -9.11 19.16
N PHE A 124 1.53 -8.71 18.05
CA PHE A 124 1.76 -7.31 17.69
C PHE A 124 0.45 -6.52 17.60
N LEU A 125 -0.53 -7.02 16.85
CA LEU A 125 -1.86 -6.40 16.73
C LEU A 125 -2.56 -6.28 18.08
N LYS A 126 -2.46 -7.31 18.95
CA LYS A 126 -2.98 -7.23 20.32
C LYS A 126 -2.25 -6.20 21.18
N THR A 127 -0.92 -6.08 21.05
CA THR A 127 -0.12 -5.15 21.86
C THR A 127 -0.21 -3.68 21.41
N LEU A 128 -0.51 -3.42 20.14
CA LEU A 128 -0.82 -2.08 19.63
C LEU A 128 -2.31 -1.71 19.76
N SER A 129 -3.16 -2.65 20.19
CA SER A 129 -4.55 -2.39 20.54
C SER A 129 -4.73 -2.06 22.03
N PRO A 130 -4.12 -0.96 22.50
CA PRO A 130 -4.86 -0.10 23.41
C PRO A 130 -4.98 1.29 22.77
N VAL A 131 -6.12 1.96 23.02
CA VAL A 131 -6.47 3.33 22.59
C VAL A 131 -7.29 3.43 21.28
N VAL A 132 -8.50 2.84 21.28
CA VAL A 132 -9.74 3.57 20.91
C VAL A 132 -10.85 3.11 21.86
N GLU A 133 -10.62 3.22 23.17
CA GLU A 133 -11.71 3.46 24.12
C GLU A 133 -11.56 4.91 24.57
N THR A 134 -11.98 5.85 23.72
CA THR A 134 -12.42 7.14 24.25
C THR A 134 -13.82 6.91 24.79
N ASP A 135 -13.87 6.71 26.10
CA ASP A 135 -14.97 6.98 27.00
C ASP A 135 -16.23 7.53 26.31
N THR A 136 -17.24 6.66 26.17
CA THR A 136 -18.60 7.11 26.47
C THR A 136 -18.62 7.54 27.92
N ASN A 137 -18.82 8.84 28.18
CA ASN A 137 -19.65 9.43 29.26
C ASN A 137 -19.32 10.92 29.44
N VAL A 138 -20.13 11.82 28.88
CA VAL A 138 -21.09 12.73 29.57
C VAL A 138 -21.96 13.40 28.50
#